data_AF-X1NBF8-F1
#
_entry.id   AF-X1NBF8-F1
#
_cell.length_a   1.000
_cell.length_b   1.000
_cell.length_c   1.000
_cell.angle_alpha   90.00
_cell.angle_beta   90.00
_cell.angle_gamma   90.00
#
_symmetry.space_group_name_H-M   'P 1'
#
loop_
_entity.id
_entity.type
_entity.pdbx_description
1 polymer ?
#
loop_
_entity_poly.entity_id
_entity_poly.type
_entity_poly.pdbx_seq_one_letter_code
_entity_poly.pdbx_strand_id
1 'polypeptide(L)' 'LERADIVIEPQLTNIGYGDFHRIRDCITQGELAAQESISKIKKQLE' A
#
# COMPACT_ATOMS: atom_id res chain seq x y z
N LEU A 1 -20.60 -10.71 2.37
CA LEU A 1 -19.31 -10.01 2.51
C LEU A 1 -18.66 -9.87 1.13
N GLU A 2 -19.42 -9.43 0.13
CA GLU A 2 -19.02 -9.45 -1.29
C GLU A 2 -18.80 -8.03 -1.82
N ARG A 3 -18.59 -7.08 -0.90
CA ARG A 3 -18.29 -5.69 -1.21
C ARG A 3 -16.79 -5.46 -0.96
N ALA A 4 -16.04 -5.58 -2.04
CA ALA A 4 -15.16 -4.50 -2.46
C ALA A 4 -14.01 -4.06 -1.53
N ASP A 5 -13.51 -4.89 -0.60
CA ASP A 5 -12.30 -4.52 0.13
C ASP A 5 -11.09 -4.43 -0.81
N ILE A 6 -10.52 -3.23 -0.96
CA ILE A 6 -9.27 -3.01 -1.70
C ILE A 6 -8.13 -3.12 -0.70
N VAL A 7 -7.36 -4.20 -0.82
CA VAL A 7 -6.12 -4.37 -0.06
C VAL A 7 -5.04 -3.50 -0.69
N ILE A 8 -4.46 -2.61 0.10
CA ILE A 8 -3.26 -1.85 -0.24
C ILE A 8 -2.10 -2.49 0.53
N GLU A 9 -1.18 -3.11 -0.20
CA GLU A 9 -0.06 -3.87 0.39
C GLU A 9 1.29 -3.35 -0.14
N PRO A 10 2.09 -2.66 0.69
CA PRO A 10 3.42 -2.19 0.31
C PRO A 10 4.43 -3.34 0.22
N GLN A 11 5.39 -3.23 -0.69
CA GLN A 11 6.45 -4.22 -0.87
C GLN A 11 7.57 -4.05 0.16
N LEU A 12 7.42 -4.69 1.32
CA LEU A 12 8.36 -4.61 2.44
C LEU A 12 9.24 -5.86 2.61
N THR A 13 9.27 -6.78 1.64
CA THR A 13 9.97 -8.08 1.71
C THR A 13 11.45 -7.99 2.15
N ASN A 14 12.10 -6.85 1.92
CA ASN A 14 13.50 -6.61 2.27
C ASN A 14 13.70 -5.65 3.44
N ILE A 15 12.64 -5.25 4.17
CA ILE A 15 12.71 -4.35 5.33
C ILE A 15 12.28 -5.14 6.57
N GLY A 16 13.21 -5.34 7.50
CA GLY A 16 12.94 -6.01 8.76
C GLY A 16 12.14 -5.13 9.72
N TYR A 17 11.46 -5.77 10.68
CA TYR A 17 10.67 -5.08 11.71
C TYR A 17 11.47 -4.04 12.52
N GLY A 18 12.77 -4.27 12.72
CA GLY A 18 13.66 -3.38 13.47
C GLY A 18 14.43 -2.35 12.62
N ASP A 19 14.19 -2.29 11.32
CA ASP A 19 14.95 -1.42 10.38
C ASP A 19 14.46 0.02 10.41
N PHE A 20 14.46 0.65 11.59
CA PHE A 20 13.96 2.02 11.77
C PHE A 20 14.72 3.06 10.92
N HIS A 21 15.97 2.77 10.54
CA HIS A 21 16.75 3.61 9.63
C HIS A 21 16.17 3.69 8.20
N ARG A 22 15.26 2.77 7.84
CA ARG A 22 14.59 2.68 6.53
C ARG A 22 13.17 3.22 6.52
N ILE A 23 12.78 4.01 7.53
CA ILE A 23 11.41 4.55 7.64
C ILE A 23 10.94 5.28 6.38
N ARG A 24 11.84 5.98 5.68
CA ARG A 24 11.52 6.66 4.42
C ARG A 24 11.14 5.67 3.33
N ASP A 25 11.85 4.55 3.22
CA ASP A 25 11.53 3.49 2.25
C ASP A 25 10.12 2.93 2.52
N CYS A 26 9.76 2.69 3.79
CA CYS A 26 8.42 2.24 4.15
C CYS A 26 7.33 3.22 3.71
N ILE A 27 7.54 4.53 3.94
CA ILE A 27 6.60 5.57 3.52
C ILE A 27 6.45 5.57 2.01
N THR A 28 7.56 5.55 1.27
CA THR A 28 7.54 5.52 -0.20
C THR A 28 6.83 4.28 -0.73
N GLN A 29 7.08 3.09 -0.16
CA GLN A 29 6.38 1.87 -0.58
C GLN A 29 4.87 1.93 -0.29
N GLY A 30 4.47 2.52 0.83
CA GLY A 30 3.06 2.77 1.14
C GLY A 30 2.40 3.72 0.15
N GLU A 31 3.08 4.82 -0.20
CA GLU A 31 2.60 5.77 -1.20
C GLU A 31 2.42 5.12 -2.57
N LEU A 32 3.42 4.37 -3.04
CA LEU A 32 3.35 3.66 -4.32
C LEU A 32 2.19 2.66 -4.36
N ALA A 33 2.05 1.82 -3.32
CA ALA A 33 0.97 0.84 -3.25
C ALA A 33 -0.43 1.49 -3.23
N ALA A 34 -0.55 2.64 -2.57
CA ALA A 34 -1.78 3.43 -2.56
C ALA A 34 -2.07 4.04 -3.95
N GLN A 35 -1.05 4.63 -4.59
CA GLN A 35 -1.17 5.22 -5.93
C GLN A 35 -1.62 4.19 -6.98
N GLU A 36 -1.05 2.99 -6.96
CA GLU A 36 -1.43 1.89 -7.85
C GLU A 36 -2.89 1.45 -7.65
N SER A 37 -3.39 1.60 -6.43
CA SER A 37 -4.77 1.23 -6.06
C SER A 37 -5.80 2.29 -6.42
N ILE A 38 -5.39 3.53 -6.75
CA ILE A 38 -6.32 4.66 -7.04
C ILE A 38 -7.36 4.28 -8.09
N SER A 39 -6.97 3.59 -9.17
CA SER A 39 -7.91 3.20 -10.23
C SER A 39 -8.99 2.24 -9.70
N LYS A 40 -8.62 1.29 -8.84
CA LYS A 40 -9.57 0.35 -8.22
C LYS A 40 -10.50 1.07 -7.26
N ILE A 41 -9.96 2.01 -6.47
CA ILE A 41 -10.75 2.83 -5.53
C ILE A 41 -11.80 3.64 -6.29
N LYS A 42 -11.40 4.32 -7.35
CA LYS A 42 -12.32 5.14 -8.18
C LYS A 42 -13.47 4.31 -8.76
N LYS A 43 -13.20 3.10 -9.25
CA LYS A 43 -14.23 2.19 -9.80
C LYS A 43 -15.29 1.75 -8.79
N GLN A 44 -15.03 1.89 -7.48
CA GLN A 44 -16.00 1.54 -6.44
C GLN A 44 -16.80 2.74 -5.93
N LEU A 45 -16.44 3.96 -6.34
CA LEU A 45 -17.14 5.20 -5.98
C LEU A 45 -18.14 5.64 -7.06
N GLU A 46 -18.16 4.96 -8.21
CA GLU A 46 -19.16 5.09 -9.27
C GLU A 46 -20.43 4.31 -8.93
#